data_AF-A0A1C0V8S3-F1
#
_entry.id   AF-A0A1C0V8S3-F1
#
_cell.length_a   1.000
_cell.length_b   1.000
_cell.length_c   1.000
_cell.angle_alpha   90.00
_cell.angle_beta   90.00
_cell.angle_gamma   90.00
#
_symmetry.space_group_name_H-M   'P 1'
#
loop_
_entity.id
_entity.type
_entity.pdbx_description
1 polymer ?
#
loop_
_entity_poly.entity_id
_entity_poly.type
_entity_poly.pdbx_seq_one_letter_code
_entity_poly.pdbx_strand_id
1 'polypeptide(L)'
;MTQAINELTSLSHQLQSMFPDFQYEQGGGASSRTIHTMSCGSFEFCVIEYDSHFIFRADGVRFDLFKICASRSQALEFIRQYVIARS
;
A
#
# COMPACT_ATOMS: atom_id res chain seq x y z
N MET A 1 -9.99 -12.32 9.92
CA MET A 1 -10.11 -11.05 9.17
C MET A 1 -9.65 -9.91 10.08
N THR A 2 -8.35 -9.80 10.46
CA THR A 2 -8.00 -8.78 11.50
C THR A 2 -6.52 -8.47 11.80
N GLN A 3 -5.50 -8.98 11.10
CA GLN A 3 -4.10 -8.63 11.43
C GLN A 3 -3.42 -7.75 10.38
N ALA A 4 -3.64 -8.02 9.09
CA ALA A 4 -2.98 -7.27 8.01
C ALA A 4 -3.44 -5.80 7.93
N ILE A 5 -4.75 -5.58 8.11
CA ILE A 5 -5.37 -4.25 8.13
C ILE A 5 -4.76 -3.39 9.24
N ASN A 6 -4.52 -3.95 10.43
CA ASN A 6 -3.96 -3.19 11.54
C ASN A 6 -2.53 -2.72 11.26
N GLU A 7 -1.73 -3.55 10.57
CA GLU A 7 -0.33 -3.20 10.24
C GLU A 7 -0.25 -2.19 9.08
N LEU A 8 -1.09 -2.32 8.05
CA LEU A 8 -1.17 -1.33 6.96
C LEU A 8 -1.67 0.02 7.47
N THR A 9 -2.66 0.03 8.36
CA THR A 9 -3.13 1.25 9.02
C THR A 9 -2.07 1.85 9.94
N SER A 10 -1.30 1.01 10.65
CA SER A 10 -0.17 1.51 11.44
C SER A 10 0.91 2.14 10.56
N LEU A 11 1.26 1.49 9.45
CA LEU A 11 2.20 2.02 8.47
C LEU A 11 1.67 3.32 7.85
N SER A 12 0.37 3.41 7.53
CA SER A 12 -0.21 4.64 6.98
C SER A 12 -0.09 5.78 7.98
N HIS A 13 -0.34 5.57 9.27
CA HIS A 13 -0.13 6.59 10.29
C HIS A 13 1.33 7.03 10.40
N GLN A 14 2.29 6.11 10.30
CA GLN A 14 3.71 6.45 10.27
C GLN A 14 4.05 7.29 9.04
N LEU A 15 3.54 6.92 7.86
CA LEU A 15 3.76 7.66 6.63
C LEU A 15 3.08 9.03 6.65
N GLN A 16 1.89 9.17 7.23
CA GLN A 16 1.21 10.45 7.44
C GLN A 16 1.99 11.42 8.33
N SER A 17 2.67 10.89 9.35
CA SER A 17 3.53 11.70 10.22
C SER A 17 4.77 12.22 9.47
N MET A 18 5.30 11.44 8.52
CA MET A 18 6.45 11.82 7.70
C MET A 18 6.07 12.68 6.48
N PHE A 19 4.89 12.44 5.92
CA PHE A 19 4.37 13.03 4.69
C PHE A 19 2.94 13.50 4.94
N PRO A 20 2.71 14.80 5.21
CA PRO A 20 1.40 15.31 5.60
C PRO A 20 0.34 15.17 4.49
N ASP A 21 0.77 15.09 3.23
CA ASP A 21 -0.10 14.85 2.07
C ASP A 21 -0.43 13.37 1.83
N PHE A 22 0.02 12.46 2.70
CA PHE A 22 -0.26 11.04 2.56
C PHE A 22 -1.70 10.71 2.98
N GLN A 23 -2.43 10.05 2.09
CA GLN A 23 -3.78 9.56 2.35
C GLN A 23 -3.83 8.05 2.15
N TYR A 24 -4.63 7.38 2.97
CA TYR A 24 -4.87 5.94 2.92
C TYR A 24 -6.36 5.70 2.92
N GLU A 25 -6.83 4.96 1.92
CA GLU A 25 -8.20 4.53 1.78
C GLU A 25 -8.28 3.02 1.66
N GLN A 26 -9.01 2.40 2.57
CA GLN A 26 -9.35 0.98 2.45
C GLN A 26 -10.56 0.84 1.54
N GLY A 27 -10.34 0.29 0.34
CA GLY A 27 -11.41 -0.03 -0.60
C GLY A 27 -12.25 -1.23 -0.17
N GLY A 28 -13.48 -1.31 -0.70
CA GLY A 28 -14.39 -2.42 -0.47
C GLY A 28 -13.89 -3.71 -1.13
N GLY A 29 -13.54 -4.70 -0.30
CA GLY A 29 -13.10 -6.02 -0.74
C GLY A 29 -14.26 -6.95 -1.08
N ALA A 30 -14.23 -7.58 -2.26
CA ALA A 30 -14.99 -8.80 -2.49
C ALA A 30 -14.42 -9.93 -1.61
N SER A 31 -15.18 -10.99 -1.35
CA SER A 31 -14.91 -12.04 -0.34
C SER A 31 -13.52 -12.73 -0.35
N SER A 32 -12.64 -12.42 -1.30
CA SER A 32 -11.31 -13.02 -1.46
C SER A 32 -10.16 -12.01 -1.68
N ARG A 33 -10.42 -10.70 -1.60
CA ARG A 33 -9.36 -9.68 -1.69
C ARG A 33 -9.74 -8.35 -1.03
N THR A 34 -8.78 -7.69 -0.41
CA THR A 34 -8.92 -6.31 0.08
C THR A 34 -8.04 -5.39 -0.75
N ILE A 35 -8.57 -4.25 -1.19
CA ILE A 35 -7.79 -3.27 -1.94
C ILE A 35 -7.52 -2.08 -1.02
N HIS A 36 -6.26 -1.69 -0.93
CA HIS A 36 -5.78 -0.57 -0.13
C HIS A 36 -5.21 0.47 -1.08
N THR A 37 -5.88 1.59 -1.24
CA THR A 37 -5.38 2.70 -2.07
C THR A 37 -4.65 3.69 -1.18
N MET A 38 -3.50 4.17 -1.65
CA MET A 38 -2.65 5.12 -0.95
C MET A 38 -2.22 6.20 -1.94
N SER A 39 -2.32 7.45 -1.53
CA SER A 39 -1.87 8.59 -2.32
C SER A 39 -0.95 9.47 -1.47
N CYS A 40 0.01 10.12 -2.11
CA CYS A 40 0.95 11.01 -1.44
C CYS A 40 1.35 12.14 -2.40
N GLY A 41 0.73 13.30 -2.24
CA GLY A 41 0.95 14.45 -3.11
C GLY A 41 0.63 14.17 -4.58
N SER A 42 1.66 13.85 -5.38
CA SER A 42 1.58 13.73 -6.85
C SER A 42 1.51 12.29 -7.37
N PHE A 43 1.54 11.28 -6.49
CA PHE A 43 1.48 9.88 -6.89
C PHE A 43 0.46 9.09 -6.08
N GLU A 44 -0.10 8.07 -6.73
CA GLU A 44 -1.04 7.12 -6.16
C GLU A 44 -0.55 5.70 -6.41
N PHE A 45 -0.84 4.80 -5.48
CA PHE A 45 -0.61 3.38 -5.62
C PHE A 45 -1.66 2.59 -4.85
N CYS A 46 -1.84 1.33 -5.22
CA CYS A 46 -2.71 0.41 -4.51
C CYS A 46 -1.97 -0.87 -4.13
N VAL A 47 -2.44 -1.46 -3.03
CA VAL A 47 -1.99 -2.74 -2.50
C VAL A 47 -3.20 -3.64 -2.44
N ILE A 48 -3.17 -4.74 -3.18
CA ILE A 48 -4.22 -5.75 -3.19
C ILE A 48 -3.76 -6.90 -2.30
N GLU A 49 -4.45 -7.08 -1.19
CA GLU A 49 -4.24 -8.17 -0.26
C GLU A 49 -5.08 -9.38 -0.68
N TYR A 50 -4.40 -10.51 -0.87
CA TYR A 50 -5.00 -11.84 -1.01
C TYR A 50 -4.63 -12.70 0.21
N ASP A 51 -5.31 -13.82 0.41
CA ASP A 51 -5.03 -14.75 1.52
C ASP A 51 -3.56 -15.20 1.63
N SER A 52 -2.85 -15.26 0.50
CA SER A 52 -1.49 -15.83 0.42
C SER A 52 -0.41 -14.87 -0.10
N HIS A 53 -0.76 -13.70 -0.61
CA HIS A 53 0.20 -12.78 -1.22
C HIS A 53 -0.34 -11.34 -1.28
N PHE A 54 0.57 -10.40 -1.48
CA PHE A 54 0.26 -8.98 -1.62
C PHE A 54 0.70 -8.51 -2.99
N ILE A 55 -0.17 -7.81 -3.70
CA ILE A 55 0.15 -7.21 -4.99
C ILE A 55 0.23 -5.72 -4.80
N PHE A 56 1.41 -5.17 -5.01
CA PHE A 56 1.63 -3.74 -5.10
C PHE A 56 1.51 -3.30 -6.55
N ARG A 57 0.74 -2.23 -6.80
CA ARG A 57 0.66 -1.55 -8.08
C ARG A 57 0.71 -0.05 -7.87
N ALA A 58 1.73 0.62 -8.41
CA ALA A 58 1.73 2.07 -8.52
C ALA A 58 1.52 2.48 -9.97
N ASP A 59 0.51 3.32 -10.19
CA ASP A 59 0.26 3.93 -11.50
C ASP A 59 1.05 5.24 -11.54
N GLY A 60 2.14 5.23 -12.30
CA GLY A 60 2.87 6.44 -12.63
C GLY A 60 2.67 6.74 -14.12
N VAL A 61 2.54 8.02 -14.47
CA VAL A 61 2.34 8.56 -15.84
C VAL A 61 3.29 7.97 -16.92
N ARG A 62 4.37 7.26 -16.53
CA ARG A 62 5.33 6.64 -17.45
C ARG A 62 5.76 5.20 -17.13
N PHE A 63 5.44 4.64 -15.97
CA PHE A 63 5.81 3.26 -15.60
C PHE A 63 4.83 2.71 -14.55
N ASP A 64 4.05 1.69 -14.90
CA ASP A 64 3.35 0.84 -13.93
C ASP A 64 4.39 0.05 -13.13
N LEU A 65 4.62 0.40 -11.87
CA LEU A 65 5.44 -0.42 -10.98
C LEU A 65 4.55 -1.52 -10.40
N PHE A 66 4.86 -2.76 -10.73
CA PHE A 66 4.14 -3.93 -10.27
C PHE A 66 5.07 -4.86 -9.47
N LYS A 67 4.68 -5.20 -8.24
CA LYS A 67 5.44 -6.13 -7.41
C LYS A 67 4.52 -7.08 -6.65
N ILE A 68 4.79 -8.37 -6.76
CA ILE A 68 4.15 -9.40 -5.94
C ILE A 68 5.07 -9.69 -4.75
N CYS A 69 4.54 -9.55 -3.55
CA CYS A 69 5.22 -9.87 -2.31
C CYS A 69 4.64 -11.17 -1.75
N ALA A 70 5.52 -12.12 -1.45
CA ALA A 70 5.15 -13.44 -0.92
C ALA A 70 4.81 -13.40 0.58
N SER A 71 5.12 -12.29 1.25
CA SER A 71 4.82 -12.08 2.66
C SER A 71 4.40 -10.65 2.95
N ARG A 72 3.67 -10.49 4.05
CA ARG A 72 3.21 -9.19 4.53
C ARG A 72 4.37 -8.26 4.86
N SER A 73 5.36 -8.74 5.61
CA SER A 73 6.53 -7.94 6.00
C SER A 73 7.27 -7.39 4.79
N GLN A 74 7.40 -8.21 3.73
CA GLN A 74 8.01 -7.78 2.47
C GLN A 74 7.18 -6.70 1.77
N ALA A 75 5.85 -6.80 1.82
CA ALA A 75 4.95 -5.78 1.26
C ALA A 75 5.06 -4.45 2.03
N LEU A 76 5.01 -4.49 3.36
CA LEU A 76 5.10 -3.30 4.21
C LEU A 76 6.44 -2.58 4.06
N GLU A 77 7.54 -3.33 4.06
CA GLU A 77 8.87 -2.76 3.82
C GLU A 77 8.97 -2.12 2.44
N PHE A 78 8.42 -2.79 1.42
CA PHE A 78 8.42 -2.25 0.06
C PHE A 78 7.60 -0.97 -0.07
N ILE A 79 6.39 -0.91 0.52
CA ILE A 79 5.55 0.30 0.53
C ILE A 79 6.31 1.45 1.19
N ARG A 80 6.92 1.19 2.35
CA ARG A 80 7.69 2.22 3.07
C ARG A 80 8.83 2.77 2.22
N GLN A 81 9.64 1.89 1.61
CA GLN A 81 10.74 2.30 0.75
C GLN A 81 10.25 3.05 -0.49
N TYR A 82 9.16 2.60 -1.11
CA TYR A 82 8.57 3.24 -2.28
C TYR A 82 8.11 4.67 -1.99
N VAL A 83 7.38 4.88 -0.88
CA VAL A 83 6.89 6.21 -0.50
C VAL A 83 8.05 7.13 -0.16
N ILE A 84 9.04 6.67 0.63
CA ILE A 84 10.23 7.46 0.97
C ILE A 84 11.05 7.83 -0.29
N ALA A 85 11.13 6.95 -1.28
CA ALA A 85 11.87 7.23 -2.51
C ALA A 85 11.14 8.18 -3.48
N ARG A 86 9.82 8.34 -3.33
CA ARG A 86 8.96 9.14 -4.23
C ARG A 86 8.56 10.50 -3.65
N SER A 87 8.55 10.64 -2.33
CA SER A 87 8.31 11.90 -1.61
C SER A 87 9.57 12.74 -1.48
#